data_AF-A0A7Z9L7U8-F1
#
_entry.id   AF-A0A7Z9L7U8-F1
#
_cell.length_a   1.000
_cell.length_b   1.000
_cell.length_c   1.000
_cell.angle_alpha   90.00
_cell.angle_beta   90.00
_cell.angle_gamma   90.00
#
_symmetry.space_group_name_H-M   'P 1'
#
loop_
_entity.id
_entity.type
_entity.pdbx_description
1 polymer ?
#
loop_
_entity_poly.entity_id
_entity_poly.type
_entity_poly.pdbx_seq_one_letter_code
_entity_poly.pdbx_strand_id
1 'polypeptide(L)'
;MYSHGVATIALCEAYAMSNDAALKEPAQRAIDFIVKAQHKELGGWRYNPGQSPDTSVVGWQIMALKSAQMANLAVPAETLDGVRTWLDHVSGQGKQLGQFGYTSRTSLTPAMSAEGLLCLQYLDVSRDDPLLESGARYLSKTLPRAKKESSYYWYYGSQVMFHLQGEHWKKWNNSMKPLLINSQVTEGHEAGSWKPEDQWDNRGGRLLATSLRVLILEVYFRHLPLYKMDN
;
A
#
# COMPACT_ATOMS: atom_id res chain seq x y z
N MET A 1 -6.78 -3.11 14.29
CA MET A 1 -5.54 -3.17 13.48
C MET A 1 -5.50 -2.19 12.33
N TYR A 2 -6.54 -2.03 11.50
CA TYR A 2 -6.50 -1.16 10.31
C TYR A 2 -5.96 0.25 10.61
N SER A 3 -6.66 1.01 11.47
CA SER A 3 -6.22 2.35 11.88
C SER A 3 -4.92 2.37 12.65
N HIS A 4 -4.60 1.28 13.38
CA HIS A 4 -3.33 1.15 14.11
C HIS A 4 -2.15 1.11 13.14
N GLY A 5 -2.25 0.36 12.04
CA GLY A 5 -1.22 0.33 11.01
C GLY A 5 -0.98 1.72 10.40
N VAL A 6 -2.05 2.40 9.99
CA VAL A 6 -1.97 3.76 9.42
C VAL A 6 -1.35 4.77 10.41
N ALA A 7 -1.78 4.74 11.68
CA ALA A 7 -1.21 5.62 12.71
C ALA A 7 0.27 5.30 12.99
N THR A 8 0.64 4.02 12.94
CA THR A 8 2.04 3.58 13.16
C THR A 8 2.95 4.05 12.03
N ILE A 9 2.49 4.02 10.77
CA ILE A 9 3.23 4.61 9.63
C ILE A 9 3.59 6.07 9.94
N ALA A 10 2.57 6.88 10.25
CA ALA A 10 2.76 8.30 10.53
C ALA A 10 3.71 8.55 11.71
N LEU A 11 3.61 7.75 12.77
CA LEU A 11 4.47 7.87 13.96
C LEU A 11 5.92 7.48 13.66
N CYS A 12 6.14 6.36 12.96
CA CYS A 12 7.48 5.91 12.56
C CYS A 12 8.15 6.93 11.61
N GLU A 13 7.42 7.45 10.64
CA GLU A 13 7.95 8.44 9.70
C GLU A 13 8.22 9.79 10.36
N ALA A 14 7.32 10.24 11.26
CA ALA A 14 7.56 11.46 12.04
C ALA A 14 8.85 11.33 12.85
N TYR A 15 9.08 10.19 13.50
CA TYR A 15 10.33 9.92 14.19
C TYR A 15 11.53 9.89 13.22
N ALA A 16 11.43 9.18 12.09
CA ALA A 16 12.52 9.09 11.11
C ALA A 16 12.94 10.46 10.55
N MET A 17 12.00 11.35 10.29
CA MET A 17 12.26 12.67 9.71
C MET A 17 12.73 13.71 10.73
N SER A 18 12.17 13.68 11.95
CA SER A 18 12.47 14.69 12.98
C SER A 18 13.61 14.29 13.91
N ASN A 19 13.86 12.98 14.05
CA ASN A 19 14.70 12.39 15.08
C ASN A 19 14.32 12.82 16.51
N ASP A 20 13.04 13.17 16.74
CA ASP A 20 12.53 13.53 18.06
C ASP A 20 12.52 12.31 18.98
N ALA A 21 13.34 12.35 20.02
CA ALA A 21 13.48 11.27 20.99
C ALA A 21 12.16 10.91 21.69
N ALA A 22 11.22 11.85 21.82
CA ALA A 22 9.91 11.59 22.42
C ALA A 22 9.04 10.64 21.57
N LEU A 23 9.30 10.54 20.26
CA LEU A 23 8.54 9.68 19.35
C LEU A 23 9.08 8.25 19.27
N LYS A 24 10.34 8.02 19.64
CA LYS A 24 11.02 6.72 19.49
C LYS A 24 10.32 5.58 20.23
N GLU A 25 10.08 5.75 21.52
CA GLU A 25 9.47 4.70 22.37
C GLU A 25 8.02 4.41 21.98
N PRO A 26 7.16 5.43 21.74
CA PRO A 26 5.81 5.19 21.22
C PRO A 26 5.81 4.48 19.87
N ALA A 27 6.72 4.84 18.96
CA ALA A 27 6.85 4.20 17.64
C ALA A 27 7.22 2.73 17.78
N GLN A 28 8.24 2.41 18.58
CA GLN A 28 8.64 1.02 18.82
C GLN A 28 7.51 0.20 19.43
N ARG A 29 6.81 0.72 20.44
CA ARG A 29 5.68 0.00 21.06
C ARG A 29 4.53 -0.25 20.10
N ALA A 30 4.27 0.69 19.19
CA ALA A 30 3.26 0.52 18.16
C ALA A 30 3.61 -0.63 17.22
N ILE A 31 4.89 -0.78 16.86
CA ILE A 31 5.42 -1.89 16.05
C ILE A 31 5.37 -3.21 16.82
N ASP A 32 5.80 -3.23 18.08
CA ASP A 32 5.74 -4.42 18.94
C ASP A 32 4.32 -4.97 19.05
N PHE A 33 3.32 -4.07 19.08
CA PHE A 33 1.91 -4.46 19.05
C PHE A 33 1.51 -5.08 17.70
N ILE A 34 1.95 -4.53 16.56
CA ILE A 34 1.70 -5.11 15.23
C ILE A 34 2.28 -6.51 15.17
N VAL A 35 3.55 -6.69 15.55
CA VAL A 35 4.23 -7.99 15.60
C VAL A 35 3.43 -8.99 16.46
N LYS A 36 3.07 -8.60 17.69
CA LYS A 36 2.30 -9.45 18.61
C LYS A 36 0.92 -9.82 18.08
N ALA A 37 0.29 -8.94 17.30
CA ALA A 37 -1.06 -9.13 16.77
C ALA A 37 -1.12 -10.01 15.51
N GLN A 38 0.03 -10.37 14.92
CA GLN A 38 0.08 -11.18 13.70
C GLN A 38 -0.51 -12.57 13.92
N HIS A 39 -1.25 -13.06 12.93
CA HIS A 39 -1.77 -14.41 12.94
C HIS A 39 -0.63 -15.41 12.83
N LYS A 40 -0.47 -16.30 13.82
CA LYS A 40 0.70 -17.18 13.94
C LYS A 40 0.91 -18.14 12.77
N GLU A 41 -0.16 -18.68 12.20
CA GLU A 41 -0.06 -19.70 11.14
C GLU A 41 -0.03 -19.10 9.72
N LEU A 42 -0.93 -18.15 9.44
CA LEU A 42 -1.08 -17.54 8.11
C LEU A 42 -0.23 -16.27 7.91
N GLY A 43 0.39 -15.72 8.96
CA GLY A 43 1.36 -14.64 8.87
C GLY A 43 0.83 -13.27 8.43
N GLY A 44 -0.49 -13.05 8.48
CA GLY A 44 -1.11 -11.77 8.17
C GLY A 44 -1.86 -11.15 9.35
N TRP A 45 -2.62 -10.09 9.07
CA TRP A 45 -3.46 -9.40 10.04
C TRP A 45 -4.88 -9.19 9.52
N ARG A 46 -5.78 -8.92 10.44
CA ARG A 46 -7.14 -8.45 10.16
C ARG A 46 -7.56 -7.43 11.22
N TYR A 47 -8.81 -6.98 11.22
CA TYR A 47 -9.32 -5.92 12.10
C TYR A 47 -9.02 -6.14 13.59
N ASN A 48 -9.04 -7.40 14.07
CA ASN A 48 -8.67 -7.77 15.44
C ASN A 48 -7.35 -8.60 15.49
N PRO A 49 -6.57 -8.50 16.58
CA PRO A 49 -5.36 -9.31 16.79
C PRO A 49 -5.63 -10.82 16.68
N GLY A 50 -4.75 -11.54 15.98
CA GLY A 50 -4.83 -13.00 15.82
C GLY A 50 -5.99 -13.51 14.97
N GLN A 51 -6.83 -12.64 14.42
CA GLN A 51 -7.91 -13.03 13.52
C GLN A 51 -7.36 -13.50 12.16
N SER A 52 -8.03 -14.48 11.53
CA SER A 52 -7.70 -14.95 10.18
C SER A 52 -7.54 -13.76 9.21
N PRO A 53 -6.41 -13.62 8.50
CA PRO A 53 -6.01 -12.37 7.85
C PRO A 53 -6.86 -11.93 6.64
N ASP A 54 -6.65 -10.69 6.21
CA ASP A 54 -6.99 -10.23 4.86
C ASP A 54 -5.89 -9.34 4.26
N THR A 55 -5.83 -9.27 2.94
CA THR A 55 -4.78 -8.54 2.19
C THR A 55 -4.83 -7.03 2.45
N SER A 56 -6.01 -6.48 2.75
CA SER A 56 -6.18 -5.05 3.02
C SER A 56 -5.50 -4.60 4.31
N VAL A 57 -5.65 -5.35 5.39
CA VAL A 57 -5.00 -5.01 6.66
C VAL A 57 -3.50 -5.33 6.58
N VAL A 58 -3.12 -6.38 5.85
CA VAL A 58 -1.70 -6.75 5.63
C VAL A 58 -0.92 -5.64 4.94
N GLY A 59 -1.48 -5.00 3.90
CA GLY A 59 -0.83 -3.87 3.22
C GLY A 59 -0.45 -2.72 4.18
N TRP A 60 -1.37 -2.34 5.07
CA TRP A 60 -1.08 -1.31 6.08
C TRP A 60 -0.02 -1.73 7.09
N GLN A 61 -0.06 -2.98 7.54
CA GLN A 61 0.94 -3.44 8.52
C GLN A 61 2.34 -3.51 7.90
N ILE A 62 2.48 -4.00 6.65
CA ILE A 62 3.80 -4.06 6.03
C ILE A 62 4.39 -2.67 5.77
N MET A 63 3.56 -1.69 5.37
CA MET A 63 4.01 -0.30 5.27
C MET A 63 4.51 0.21 6.63
N ALA A 64 3.79 -0.05 7.73
CA ALA A 64 4.22 0.34 9.06
C ALA A 64 5.57 -0.30 9.46
N LEU A 65 5.73 -1.60 9.18
CA LEU A 65 6.99 -2.32 9.45
C LEU A 65 8.14 -1.76 8.61
N LYS A 66 7.92 -1.39 7.35
CA LYS A 66 8.95 -0.79 6.51
C LYS A 66 9.30 0.63 6.94
N SER A 67 8.32 1.45 7.32
CA SER A 67 8.55 2.76 7.93
C SER A 67 9.39 2.64 9.22
N ALA A 68 9.15 1.61 10.03
CA ALA A 68 9.95 1.33 11.22
C ALA A 68 11.39 0.93 10.90
N GLN A 69 11.61 0.07 9.91
CA GLN A 69 12.96 -0.27 9.45
C GLN A 69 13.72 0.96 8.95
N MET A 70 13.06 1.83 8.17
CA MET A 70 13.64 3.11 7.72
C MET A 70 13.97 4.05 8.89
N ALA A 71 13.22 3.97 9.98
CA ALA A 71 13.45 4.71 11.22
C ALA A 71 14.49 4.06 12.16
N ASN A 72 15.16 2.98 11.73
CA ASN A 72 16.07 2.17 12.55
C ASN A 72 15.41 1.61 13.84
N LEU A 73 14.11 1.30 13.77
CA LEU A 73 13.37 0.59 14.81
C LEU A 73 13.41 -0.92 14.58
N ALA A 74 13.24 -1.68 15.65
CA ALA A 74 13.33 -3.13 15.59
C ALA A 74 12.08 -3.73 14.94
N VAL A 75 12.30 -4.52 13.88
CA VAL A 75 11.27 -5.35 13.22
C VAL A 75 11.84 -6.76 13.09
N PRO A 76 11.22 -7.78 13.74
CA PRO A 76 11.70 -9.15 13.63
C PRO A 76 11.52 -9.70 12.21
N ALA A 77 12.53 -10.43 11.71
CA ALA A 77 12.54 -10.96 10.35
C ALA A 77 11.39 -11.96 10.12
N GLU A 78 11.09 -12.77 11.13
CA GLU A 78 10.01 -13.75 11.11
C GLU A 78 8.62 -13.13 10.89
N THR A 79 8.45 -11.85 11.26
CA THR A 79 7.22 -11.12 10.98
C THR A 79 7.04 -10.91 9.48
N LEU A 80 8.12 -10.62 8.75
CA LEU A 80 8.10 -10.45 7.30
C LEU A 80 7.94 -11.78 6.57
N ASP A 81 8.52 -12.86 7.09
CA ASP A 81 8.31 -14.22 6.56
C ASP A 81 6.85 -14.68 6.67
N GLY A 82 6.17 -14.27 7.74
CA GLY A 82 4.72 -14.43 7.86
C GLY A 82 3.97 -13.76 6.70
N VAL A 83 4.37 -12.55 6.29
CA VAL A 83 3.72 -11.86 5.17
C VAL A 83 3.92 -12.64 3.86
N ARG A 84 5.10 -13.22 3.63
CA ARG A 84 5.33 -14.11 2.47
C ARG A 84 4.34 -15.28 2.47
N THR A 85 4.17 -15.92 3.62
CA THR A 85 3.21 -17.03 3.81
C THR A 85 1.79 -16.59 3.49
N TRP A 86 1.38 -15.39 3.91
CA TRP A 86 0.07 -14.84 3.57
C TRP A 86 -0.10 -14.63 2.06
N LEU A 87 0.90 -14.01 1.41
CA LEU A 87 0.85 -13.73 -0.02
C LEU A 87 0.75 -15.02 -0.83
N ASP A 88 1.49 -16.06 -0.47
CA ASP A 88 1.40 -17.38 -1.11
C ASP A 88 0.01 -18.01 -0.95
N HIS A 89 -0.65 -17.80 0.19
CA HIS A 89 -2.00 -18.29 0.44
C HIS A 89 -3.03 -17.68 -0.53
N VAL A 90 -2.94 -16.37 -0.76
CA VAL A 90 -3.91 -15.59 -1.56
C VAL A 90 -3.50 -15.32 -3.00
N SER A 91 -2.32 -15.78 -3.43
CA SER A 91 -1.80 -15.59 -4.78
C SER A 91 -2.50 -16.46 -5.83
N GLY A 92 -2.88 -15.81 -6.93
CA GLY A 92 -3.40 -16.46 -8.14
C GLY A 92 -2.34 -17.31 -8.83
N GLN A 93 -2.78 -18.38 -9.50
CA GLN A 93 -1.90 -19.39 -10.10
C GLN A 93 -2.01 -19.39 -11.63
N GLY A 94 -0.97 -19.89 -12.31
CA GLY A 94 -0.93 -20.04 -13.77
C GLY A 94 -1.19 -18.71 -14.49
N LYS A 95 -2.30 -18.62 -15.24
CA LYS A 95 -2.68 -17.40 -15.97
C LYS A 95 -3.02 -16.20 -15.07
N GLN A 96 -3.17 -16.41 -13.76
CA GLN A 96 -3.47 -15.40 -12.75
C GLN A 96 -2.24 -15.03 -11.90
N LEU A 97 -1.04 -15.43 -12.32
CA LEU A 97 0.21 -15.08 -11.63
C LEU A 97 0.33 -13.56 -11.43
N GLY A 98 0.71 -13.14 -10.22
CA GLY A 98 0.83 -11.71 -9.85
C GLY A 98 -0.50 -11.03 -9.54
N GLN A 99 -1.59 -11.79 -9.43
CA GLN A 99 -2.88 -11.32 -8.94
C GLN A 99 -3.14 -11.87 -7.54
N PHE A 100 -3.78 -11.09 -6.69
CA PHE A 100 -3.99 -11.44 -5.28
C PHE A 100 -5.46 -11.25 -4.90
N GLY A 101 -5.91 -12.08 -3.96
CA GLY A 101 -7.27 -12.02 -3.43
C GLY A 101 -7.38 -11.43 -2.03
N TYR A 102 -8.61 -11.19 -1.58
CA TYR A 102 -8.85 -10.52 -0.29
C TYR A 102 -8.56 -11.43 0.91
N THR A 103 -9.21 -12.59 0.99
CA THR A 103 -8.99 -13.60 2.05
C THR A 103 -8.60 -14.97 1.48
N SER A 104 -8.64 -15.13 0.16
CA SER A 104 -8.35 -16.37 -0.55
C SER A 104 -8.03 -16.08 -2.01
N ARG A 105 -7.41 -17.05 -2.68
CA ARG A 105 -7.10 -16.99 -4.13
C ARG A 105 -8.32 -17.08 -5.07
N THR A 106 -9.55 -17.20 -4.53
CA THR A 106 -10.78 -17.26 -5.35
C THR A 106 -11.42 -15.89 -5.59
N SER A 107 -10.95 -14.84 -4.90
CA SER A 107 -11.49 -13.48 -4.96
C SER A 107 -10.42 -12.48 -5.42
N LEU A 108 -9.84 -12.73 -6.60
CA LEU A 108 -8.78 -11.88 -7.16
C LEU A 108 -9.36 -10.57 -7.67
N THR A 109 -8.76 -9.44 -7.28
CA THR A 109 -9.23 -8.11 -7.71
C THR A 109 -8.04 -7.18 -8.02
N PRO A 110 -8.22 -6.14 -8.84
CA PRO A 110 -7.17 -5.14 -9.08
C PRO A 110 -6.64 -4.49 -7.80
N ALA A 111 -7.52 -4.13 -6.87
CA ALA A 111 -7.16 -3.51 -5.59
C ALA A 111 -6.23 -4.40 -4.76
N MET A 112 -6.64 -5.66 -4.53
CA MET A 112 -5.85 -6.62 -3.77
C MET A 112 -4.57 -7.00 -4.50
N SER A 113 -4.61 -7.03 -5.83
CA SER A 113 -3.42 -7.31 -6.64
C SER A 113 -2.38 -6.20 -6.49
N ALA A 114 -2.79 -4.93 -6.57
CA ALA A 114 -1.89 -3.81 -6.31
C ALA A 114 -1.30 -3.83 -4.90
N GLU A 115 -2.10 -4.14 -3.89
CA GLU A 115 -1.63 -4.23 -2.51
C GLU A 115 -0.67 -5.41 -2.29
N GLY A 116 -0.99 -6.60 -2.82
CA GLY A 116 -0.10 -7.76 -2.75
C GLY A 116 1.22 -7.54 -3.47
N LEU A 117 1.20 -6.88 -4.63
CA LEU A 117 2.42 -6.49 -5.35
C LEU A 117 3.25 -5.49 -4.55
N LEU A 118 2.62 -4.50 -3.90
CA LEU A 118 3.35 -3.56 -3.03
C LEU A 118 3.99 -4.30 -1.85
N CYS A 119 3.28 -5.28 -1.27
CA CYS A 119 3.85 -6.14 -0.23
C CYS A 119 5.09 -6.89 -0.73
N LEU A 120 5.08 -7.44 -1.96
CA LEU A 120 6.25 -8.08 -2.55
C LEU A 120 7.43 -7.11 -2.70
N GLN A 121 7.19 -5.89 -3.17
CA GLN A 121 8.24 -4.87 -3.29
C GLN A 121 8.84 -4.52 -1.94
N TYR A 122 8.00 -4.38 -0.92
CA TYR A 122 8.46 -4.19 0.45
C TYR A 122 9.11 -5.42 1.05
N LEU A 123 8.81 -6.63 0.58
CA LEU A 123 9.55 -7.84 0.96
C LEU A 123 10.84 -8.01 0.14
N ASP A 124 11.33 -6.95 -0.49
CA ASP A 124 12.58 -6.90 -1.23
C ASP A 124 12.64 -7.93 -2.39
N VAL A 125 11.47 -8.29 -2.94
CA VAL A 125 11.39 -9.15 -4.13
C VAL A 125 11.96 -8.39 -5.33
N SER A 126 12.79 -9.08 -6.12
CA SER A 126 13.50 -8.49 -7.26
C SER A 126 12.54 -7.89 -8.29
N ARG A 127 12.94 -6.77 -8.89
CA ARG A 127 12.13 -6.04 -9.87
C ARG A 127 11.68 -6.90 -11.06
N ASP A 128 12.54 -7.83 -11.49
CA ASP A 128 12.34 -8.74 -12.61
C ASP A 128 11.62 -10.04 -12.23
N ASP A 129 11.18 -10.18 -10.97
CA ASP A 129 10.45 -11.35 -10.53
C ASP A 129 9.16 -11.54 -11.37
N PRO A 130 8.89 -12.77 -11.86
CA PRO A 130 7.72 -13.06 -12.68
C PRO A 130 6.38 -12.67 -12.03
N LEU A 131 6.25 -12.71 -10.70
CA LEU A 131 5.05 -12.26 -9.98
C LEU A 131 4.84 -10.75 -10.16
N LEU A 132 5.90 -9.96 -9.93
CA LEU A 132 5.83 -8.51 -10.05
C LEU A 132 5.54 -8.08 -11.48
N GLU A 133 6.27 -8.64 -12.44
CA GLU A 133 6.11 -8.29 -13.85
C GLU A 133 4.76 -8.75 -14.41
N SER A 134 4.27 -9.94 -14.04
CA SER A 134 2.93 -10.39 -14.43
C SER A 134 1.82 -9.52 -13.83
N GLY A 135 1.94 -9.18 -12.54
CA GLY A 135 1.02 -8.30 -11.84
C GLY A 135 1.00 -6.88 -12.43
N ALA A 136 2.16 -6.31 -12.74
CA ALA A 136 2.29 -5.00 -13.38
C ALA A 136 1.60 -4.97 -14.76
N ARG A 137 1.76 -6.03 -15.56
CA ARG A 137 1.04 -6.16 -16.83
C ARG A 137 -0.46 -6.29 -16.65
N TYR A 138 -0.91 -6.98 -15.61
CA TYR A 138 -2.34 -7.06 -15.28
C TYR A 138 -2.90 -5.68 -14.90
N LEU A 139 -2.23 -4.98 -13.99
CA LEU A 139 -2.62 -3.63 -13.57
C LEU A 139 -2.59 -2.60 -14.71
N SER A 140 -1.65 -2.74 -15.65
CA SER A 140 -1.58 -1.92 -16.87
C SER A 140 -2.78 -2.09 -17.81
N LYS A 141 -3.55 -3.18 -17.67
CA LYS A 141 -4.83 -3.38 -18.39
C LYS A 141 -6.03 -2.80 -17.64
N THR A 142 -5.86 -2.50 -16.36
CA THR A 142 -6.87 -1.92 -15.48
C THR A 142 -6.46 -0.52 -15.03
N LEU A 143 -6.04 0.33 -15.98
CA LEU A 143 -5.60 1.68 -15.67
C LEU A 143 -6.71 2.47 -14.94
N PRO A 144 -6.32 3.37 -14.02
CA PRO A 144 -7.24 4.22 -13.28
C PRO A 144 -8.19 5.00 -14.18
N ARG A 145 -9.49 4.94 -13.87
CA ARG A 145 -10.54 5.72 -14.56
C ARG A 145 -11.52 6.28 -13.55
N ALA A 146 -12.00 7.51 -13.82
CA ALA A 146 -13.00 8.17 -12.99
C ALA A 146 -14.21 7.27 -12.71
N LYS A 147 -14.68 7.28 -11.45
CA LYS A 147 -15.91 6.61 -10.99
C LYS A 147 -15.99 5.08 -11.21
N LYS A 148 -14.87 4.42 -11.49
CA LYS A 148 -14.86 2.97 -11.76
C LYS A 148 -14.13 2.20 -10.69
N GLU A 149 -12.85 2.49 -10.49
CA GLU A 149 -12.04 1.83 -9.47
C GLU A 149 -11.97 2.66 -8.19
N SER A 150 -11.72 2.01 -7.05
CA SER A 150 -11.63 2.71 -5.77
C SER A 150 -10.33 3.52 -5.64
N SER A 151 -10.38 4.54 -4.81
CA SER A 151 -9.24 5.35 -4.39
C SER A 151 -8.16 4.51 -3.72
N TYR A 152 -8.58 3.42 -3.07
CA TYR A 152 -7.67 2.43 -2.51
C TYR A 152 -6.85 1.75 -3.60
N TYR A 153 -7.50 1.30 -4.69
CA TYR A 153 -6.77 0.76 -5.83
C TYR A 153 -5.82 1.79 -6.46
N TRP A 154 -6.27 3.03 -6.60
CA TRP A 154 -5.43 4.11 -7.13
C TRP A 154 -4.19 4.34 -6.26
N TYR A 155 -4.34 4.32 -4.94
CA TYR A 155 -3.25 4.50 -3.98
C TYR A 155 -2.19 3.41 -4.10
N TYR A 156 -2.57 2.14 -3.97
CA TYR A 156 -1.61 1.03 -4.06
C TYR A 156 -1.02 0.89 -5.47
N GLY A 157 -1.87 1.00 -6.50
CA GLY A 157 -1.40 0.86 -7.87
C GLY A 157 -0.40 1.95 -8.26
N SER A 158 -0.58 3.18 -7.76
CA SER A 158 0.37 4.27 -8.00
C SER A 158 1.72 4.00 -7.36
N GLN A 159 1.76 3.48 -6.13
CA GLN A 159 3.01 3.11 -5.46
C GLN A 159 3.72 1.96 -6.18
N VAL A 160 3.00 0.89 -6.52
CA VAL A 160 3.59 -0.26 -7.22
C VAL A 160 4.22 0.15 -8.54
N MET A 161 3.45 0.87 -9.36
CA MET A 161 3.89 1.30 -10.68
C MET A 161 5.03 2.29 -10.57
N PHE A 162 4.97 3.21 -9.59
CA PHE A 162 6.07 4.12 -9.32
C PHE A 162 7.33 3.34 -8.97
N HIS A 163 7.32 2.41 -8.01
CA HIS A 163 8.52 1.67 -7.65
C HIS A 163 9.10 0.85 -8.83
N LEU A 164 8.26 0.27 -9.70
CA LEU A 164 8.71 -0.44 -10.91
C LEU A 164 9.33 0.47 -11.98
N GLN A 165 8.99 1.76 -11.99
CA GLN A 165 9.47 2.76 -12.95
C GLN A 165 9.20 2.36 -14.42
N GLY A 166 9.87 3.04 -15.37
CA GLY A 166 9.82 2.71 -16.79
C GLY A 166 8.43 2.86 -17.42
N GLU A 167 8.12 1.99 -18.38
CA GLU A 167 6.84 2.04 -19.12
C GLU A 167 5.62 1.77 -18.24
N HIS A 168 5.77 0.96 -17.19
CA HIS A 168 4.72 0.70 -16.20
C HIS A 168 4.30 2.00 -15.51
N TRP A 169 5.27 2.75 -14.95
CA TRP A 169 5.02 4.04 -14.33
C TRP A 169 4.48 5.07 -15.31
N LYS A 170 5.09 5.22 -16.49
CA LYS A 170 4.66 6.21 -17.49
C LYS A 170 3.18 6.01 -17.87
N LYS A 171 2.78 4.78 -18.21
CA LYS A 171 1.38 4.46 -18.57
C LYS A 171 0.43 4.74 -17.42
N TRP A 172 0.79 4.32 -16.21
CA TRP A 172 -0.03 4.56 -15.03
C TRP A 172 -0.21 6.04 -14.73
N ASN A 173 0.89 6.79 -14.66
CA ASN A 173 0.88 8.21 -14.31
C ASN A 173 0.17 9.07 -15.36
N ASN A 174 0.29 8.72 -16.65
CA ASN A 174 -0.45 9.38 -17.72
C ASN A 174 -1.98 9.24 -17.56
N SER A 175 -2.45 8.16 -16.93
CA SER A 175 -3.87 7.97 -16.59
C SER A 175 -4.24 8.64 -15.26
N MET A 176 -3.38 8.52 -14.25
CA MET A 176 -3.64 8.98 -12.88
C MET A 176 -3.59 10.50 -12.74
N LYS A 177 -2.54 11.15 -13.26
CA LYS A 177 -2.31 12.59 -13.06
C LYS A 177 -3.48 13.47 -13.52
N PRO A 178 -4.05 13.28 -14.74
CA PRO A 178 -5.21 14.07 -15.17
C PRO A 178 -6.43 13.84 -14.29
N LEU A 179 -6.66 12.62 -13.79
CA LEU A 179 -7.79 12.34 -12.90
C LEU A 179 -7.68 13.14 -11.62
N LEU A 180 -6.51 13.18 -10.99
CA LEU A 180 -6.28 13.91 -9.74
C LEU A 180 -6.44 15.42 -9.93
N ILE A 181 -5.79 15.98 -10.95
CA ILE A 181 -5.81 17.43 -11.22
C ILE A 181 -7.22 17.89 -11.58
N ASN A 182 -7.90 17.18 -12.48
CA ASN A 182 -9.21 17.62 -12.99
C ASN A 182 -10.35 17.39 -11.99
N SER A 183 -10.16 16.53 -10.98
CA SER A 183 -11.16 16.29 -9.93
C SER A 183 -10.93 17.10 -8.66
N GLN A 184 -9.84 17.86 -8.56
CA GLN A 184 -9.60 18.75 -7.42
C GLN A 184 -10.61 19.89 -7.44
N VAL A 185 -11.20 20.18 -6.28
CA VAL A 185 -12.03 21.38 -6.12
C VAL A 185 -11.12 22.61 -6.15
N THR A 186 -11.40 23.57 -7.02
CA THR A 186 -10.56 24.76 -7.23
C THR A 186 -11.14 26.05 -6.63
N GLU A 187 -12.38 26.02 -6.13
CA GLU A 187 -13.10 27.21 -5.69
C GLU A 187 -13.86 27.00 -4.38
N GLY A 188 -14.12 28.10 -3.67
CA GLY A 188 -14.87 28.12 -2.42
C GLY A 188 -14.09 27.55 -1.23
N HIS A 189 -14.81 27.30 -0.12
CA HIS A 189 -14.21 26.82 1.13
C HIS A 189 -13.61 25.42 1.06
N GLU A 190 -13.95 24.64 0.03
CA GLU A 190 -13.45 23.28 -0.20
C GLU A 190 -12.29 23.25 -1.21
N ALA A 191 -11.81 24.41 -1.68
CA ALA A 191 -10.70 24.50 -2.62
C ALA A 191 -9.46 23.76 -2.08
N GLY A 192 -8.79 23.01 -2.96
CA GLY A 192 -7.65 22.15 -2.62
C GLY A 192 -8.02 20.73 -2.19
N SER A 193 -9.31 20.38 -2.08
CA SER A 193 -9.80 19.06 -1.64
C SER A 193 -10.39 18.22 -2.78
N TRP A 194 -10.72 16.96 -2.46
CA TRP A 194 -11.43 16.05 -3.37
C TRP A 194 -12.74 15.57 -2.75
N LYS A 195 -13.79 15.50 -3.56
CA LYS A 195 -15.08 14.95 -3.14
C LYS A 195 -14.97 13.43 -2.98
N PRO A 196 -15.64 12.83 -1.98
CA PRO A 196 -15.82 11.40 -1.92
C PRO A 196 -16.60 10.89 -3.14
N GLU A 197 -16.04 9.94 -3.89
CA GLU A 197 -16.67 9.42 -5.12
C GLU A 197 -16.77 7.89 -5.16
N ASP A 198 -16.25 7.18 -4.16
CA ASP A 198 -16.36 5.72 -4.06
C ASP A 198 -16.89 5.25 -2.69
N GLN A 199 -17.22 3.97 -2.60
CA GLN A 199 -17.83 3.37 -1.40
C GLN A 199 -16.99 3.49 -0.13
N TRP A 200 -15.66 3.58 -0.24
CA TRP A 200 -14.73 3.69 0.88
C TRP A 200 -14.50 5.15 1.26
N ASP A 201 -14.30 6.01 0.26
CA ASP A 201 -14.23 7.45 0.47
C ASP A 201 -15.50 7.98 1.16
N ASN A 202 -16.68 7.50 0.74
CA ASN A 202 -17.95 7.89 1.33
C ASN A 202 -18.05 7.56 2.83
N ARG A 203 -17.34 6.53 3.30
CA ARG A 203 -17.27 6.20 4.73
C ARG A 203 -16.30 7.10 5.49
N GLY A 204 -15.20 7.51 4.87
CA GLY A 204 -14.19 8.38 5.49
C GLY A 204 -14.38 9.88 5.25
N GLY A 205 -15.33 10.24 4.38
CA GLY A 205 -15.64 11.62 4.01
C GLY A 205 -14.52 12.31 3.22
N ARG A 206 -14.68 13.63 3.05
CA ARG A 206 -13.75 14.49 2.28
C ARG A 206 -12.32 14.42 2.79
N LEU A 207 -12.12 14.22 4.10
CA LEU A 207 -10.79 14.10 4.68
C LEU A 207 -10.06 12.88 4.13
N LEU A 208 -10.66 11.69 4.19
CA LEU A 208 -10.05 10.48 3.63
C LEU A 208 -9.80 10.61 2.13
N ALA A 209 -10.80 11.10 1.39
CA ALA A 209 -10.68 11.28 -0.05
C ALA A 209 -9.49 12.19 -0.38
N THR A 210 -9.41 13.36 0.26
CA THR A 210 -8.33 14.34 0.07
C THR A 210 -6.97 13.77 0.46
N SER A 211 -6.86 13.15 1.64
CA SER A 211 -5.60 12.55 2.08
C SER A 211 -5.09 11.51 1.09
N LEU A 212 -5.94 10.59 0.60
CA LEU A 212 -5.53 9.60 -0.38
C LEU A 212 -5.07 10.24 -1.71
N ARG A 213 -5.74 11.29 -2.21
CA ARG A 213 -5.29 11.97 -3.44
C ARG A 213 -3.96 12.68 -3.25
N VAL A 214 -3.74 13.30 -2.10
CA VAL A 214 -2.45 13.92 -1.76
C VAL A 214 -1.36 12.85 -1.70
N LEU A 215 -1.60 11.73 -1.01
CA LEU A 215 -0.65 10.60 -0.93
C LEU A 215 -0.33 10.01 -2.32
N ILE A 216 -1.30 10.00 -3.25
CA ILE A 216 -1.05 9.57 -4.63
C ILE A 216 -0.21 10.63 -5.38
N LEU A 217 -0.53 11.91 -5.24
CA LEU A 217 0.18 13.01 -5.90
C LEU A 217 1.65 13.09 -5.47
N GLU A 218 1.92 12.81 -4.20
CA GLU A 218 3.27 12.89 -3.65
C GLU A 218 4.14 11.67 -3.95
N VAL A 219 3.61 10.60 -4.56
CA VAL A 219 4.34 9.32 -4.70
C VAL A 219 5.74 9.48 -5.31
N TYR A 220 5.90 10.39 -6.28
CA TYR A 220 7.18 10.68 -6.96
C TYR A 220 7.98 11.84 -6.34
N PHE A 221 7.47 12.48 -5.29
CA PHE A 221 8.19 13.46 -4.48
C PHE A 221 8.65 12.88 -3.14
N ARG A 222 7.88 11.94 -2.59
CA ARG A 222 8.05 11.35 -1.26
C ARG A 222 8.91 10.10 -1.25
N HIS A 223 8.81 9.28 -2.28
CA HIS A 223 9.53 8.01 -2.33
C HIS A 223 10.65 8.05 -3.35
N LEU A 224 11.84 7.56 -2.94
CA LEU A 224 12.81 7.08 -3.91
C LEU A 224 12.33 5.72 -4.45
N PRO A 225 12.50 5.43 -5.75
CA PRO A 225 12.21 4.11 -6.29
C PRO A 225 12.99 3.05 -5.51
N LEU A 226 12.32 1.95 -5.13
CA LEU A 226 12.95 0.87 -4.36
C LEU A 226 14.04 0.14 -5.17
N TYR A 227 13.90 0.14 -6.49
CA TYR A 227 14.82 -0.53 -7.40
C TYR A 227 15.79 0.47 -8.02
N LYS A 228 17.07 0.10 -8.07
CA LYS A 228 18.04 0.79 -8.92
C LYS A 228 17.72 0.43 -10.38
N MET A 229 17.61 1.45 -11.22
CA MET A 229 17.54 1.27 -12.66
C MET A 229 18.97 1.20 -13.17
N ASP A 230 19.34 0.09 -13.81
CA ASP A 230 20.58 0.03 -14.58
C ASP A 230 20.40 0.95 -15.79
N ASN A 231 21.24 1.99 -15.87
CA ASN A 231 21.34 2.88 -17.02
C ASN A 231 22.23 2.26 -18.10
#